data_AF-A0A924HA91-F1
#
_entry.id   AF-A0A924HA91-F1
#
_cell.length_a   1.000
_cell.length_b   1.000
_cell.length_c   1.000
_cell.angle_alpha   90.00
_cell.angle_beta   90.00
_cell.angle_gamma   90.00
#
_symmetry.space_group_name_H-M   'P 1'
#
loop_
_entity.id
_entity.type
_entity.pdbx_description
1 polymer ?
#
loop_
_entity_poly.entity_id
_entity_poly.type
_entity_poly.pdbx_seq_one_letter_code
_entity_poly.pdbx_strand_id
1 'polypeptide(L)'
;MAKGLLEERFKEASVLQLWLHVGPASAHEPRATEKACMWSWRELKSLSNTIGDEISGADAEGKVLVLANTGFGGRLATTGTLNAALQVLNPGETAAPHRYSMAAI
;
A
#
# COMPACT_ATOMS: atom_id res chain seq x y z
N MET A 1 -36.93 12.04 -14.75
CA MET A 1 -36.26 13.37 -14.77
C MET A 1 -35.85 13.86 -13.37
N ALA A 2 -36.72 13.85 -12.35
CA ALA A 2 -36.39 14.39 -11.01
C ALA A 2 -35.25 13.69 -10.24
N LYS A 3 -35.07 12.38 -10.41
CA LYS A 3 -34.02 11.61 -9.71
C LYS A 3 -32.59 12.01 -10.14
N GLY A 4 -32.37 12.22 -11.44
CA GLY A 4 -31.06 12.61 -11.97
C GLY A 4 -30.63 14.02 -11.55
N LEU A 5 -31.57 14.97 -11.52
CA LEU A 5 -31.30 16.33 -11.05
C LEU A 5 -30.87 16.35 -9.57
N LEU A 6 -31.47 15.49 -8.74
CA LEU A 6 -31.11 15.41 -7.33
C LEU A 6 -29.73 14.76 -7.12
N GLU A 7 -29.41 13.73 -7.91
CA GLU A 7 -28.07 13.09 -7.91
C GLU A 7 -26.96 14.07 -8.29
N GLU A 8 -27.17 14.92 -9.30
CA GLU A 8 -26.21 15.97 -9.68
C GLU A 8 -26.02 17.00 -8.56
N ARG A 9 -27.11 17.48 -7.94
CA ARG A 9 -27.02 18.43 -6.82
C ARG A 9 -26.28 17.87 -5.61
N PHE A 10 -26.41 16.57 -5.35
CA PHE A 10 -25.63 15.92 -4.31
C PHE A 10 -24.13 15.88 -4.64
N LYS A 11 -23.79 15.60 -5.90
CA LYS A 11 -22.40 15.64 -6.38
C LYS A 11 -21.81 17.05 -6.30
N GLU A 12 -22.55 18.07 -6.76
CA GLU A 12 -22.15 19.48 -6.68
C GLU A 12 -21.92 19.95 -5.24
N ALA A 13 -22.80 19.56 -4.33
CA ALA A 13 -22.68 19.88 -2.91
C ALA A 13 -21.67 19.00 -2.15
N SER A 14 -21.02 18.02 -2.82
CA SER A 14 -20.09 17.06 -2.21
C SER A 14 -20.72 16.30 -1.02
N VAL A 15 -22.01 15.97 -1.12
CA VAL A 15 -22.73 15.21 -0.09
C VAL A 15 -23.09 13.81 -0.58
N LEU A 16 -23.04 12.84 0.33
CA LEU A 16 -23.48 11.47 0.10
C LEU A 16 -24.69 11.15 0.97
N GLN A 17 -25.59 10.31 0.45
CA GLN A 17 -26.82 9.97 1.12
C GLN A 17 -26.60 8.79 2.06
N LEU A 18 -26.51 9.05 3.37
CA LEU A 18 -26.20 8.01 4.36
C LEU A 18 -27.14 6.79 4.27
N TRP A 19 -28.43 7.00 3.99
CA TRP A 19 -29.42 5.93 3.86
C TRP A 19 -29.19 4.99 2.66
N LEU A 20 -28.38 5.38 1.68
CA LEU A 20 -27.94 4.51 0.58
C LEU A 20 -26.61 3.80 0.89
N HIS A 21 -25.92 4.20 1.96
CA HIS A 21 -24.55 3.78 2.29
C HIS A 21 -24.47 3.11 3.68
N VAL A 22 -25.61 2.65 4.21
CA VAL A 22 -25.70 2.12 5.59
C VAL A 22 -24.78 0.92 5.80
N GLY A 23 -24.62 0.03 4.81
CA GLY A 23 -23.91 -1.24 4.97
C GLY A 23 -22.50 -1.13 5.57
N PRO A 24 -21.53 -0.46 4.90
CA PRO A 24 -20.18 -0.29 5.44
C PRO A 24 -20.14 0.57 6.70
N ALA A 25 -20.99 1.59 6.79
CA ALA A 25 -21.02 2.54 7.91
C ALA A 25 -21.61 1.94 9.19
N SER A 26 -22.39 0.86 9.09
CA SER A 26 -23.05 0.19 10.21
C SER A 26 -22.45 -1.18 10.55
N ALA A 27 -21.21 -1.46 10.12
CA ALA A 27 -20.57 -2.73 10.44
C ALA A 27 -20.34 -2.85 11.96
N HIS A 28 -20.90 -3.91 12.58
CA HIS A 28 -20.73 -4.19 14.01
C HIS A 28 -19.32 -4.64 14.38
N GLU A 29 -18.56 -5.11 13.41
CA GLU A 29 -17.20 -5.62 13.59
C GLU A 29 -16.30 -5.11 12.45
N PRO A 30 -14.98 -4.96 12.69
CA PRO A 30 -14.04 -4.56 11.66
C PRO A 30 -14.05 -5.51 10.46
N ARG A 31 -14.19 -4.94 9.26
CA ARG A 31 -14.07 -5.68 8.01
C ARG A 31 -12.77 -5.29 7.32
N ALA A 32 -11.73 -6.05 7.60
CA ALA A 32 -10.42 -5.86 7.00
C ALA A 32 -10.45 -6.13 5.48
N THR A 33 -9.98 -5.17 4.69
CA THR A 33 -9.72 -5.36 3.25
C THR A 33 -8.49 -6.21 3.00
N GLU A 34 -7.48 -6.08 3.87
CA GLU A 34 -6.26 -6.88 3.85
C GLU A 34 -6.55 -8.38 4.01
N LYS A 35 -5.69 -9.19 3.39
CA LYS A 35 -5.70 -10.64 3.50
C LYS A 35 -4.50 -11.10 4.32
N ALA A 36 -4.65 -12.24 5.01
CA ALA A 36 -3.50 -12.94 5.57
C ALA A 36 -2.57 -13.33 4.42
N CYS A 37 -1.34 -12.82 4.45
CA CYS A 37 -0.32 -13.03 3.43
C CYS A 37 0.91 -13.66 4.08
N MET A 38 1.64 -14.48 3.31
CA MET A 38 2.93 -15.04 3.71
C MET A 38 3.95 -14.74 2.63
N TRP A 39 5.05 -14.08 3.02
CA TRP A 39 6.18 -13.83 2.14
C TRP A 39 7.31 -14.78 2.53
N SER A 40 7.60 -15.75 1.66
CA SER A 40 8.64 -16.75 1.90
C SER A 40 10.02 -16.10 1.86
N TRP A 41 10.82 -16.26 2.92
CA TRP A 41 12.20 -15.80 2.91
C TRP A 41 13.03 -16.43 1.78
N ARG A 42 12.74 -17.69 1.42
CA ARG A 42 13.44 -18.36 0.31
C ARG A 42 13.24 -17.62 -1.02
N GLU A 43 12.00 -17.24 -1.31
CA GLU A 43 11.64 -16.49 -2.53
C GLU A 43 12.26 -15.09 -2.49
N LEU A 44 12.07 -14.38 -1.37
CA LEU A 44 12.63 -13.04 -1.16
C LEU A 44 14.15 -13.00 -1.30
N LYS A 45 14.86 -14.02 -0.79
CA LYS A 45 16.31 -14.14 -0.91
C LYS A 45 16.74 -14.40 -2.36
N SER A 46 15.98 -15.20 -3.12
CA SER A 46 16.26 -15.42 -4.54
C SER A 46 16.09 -14.12 -5.34
N LEU A 47 15.02 -13.38 -5.05
CA LEU A 47 14.76 -12.08 -5.65
C LEU A 47 15.84 -11.06 -5.27
N SER A 48 16.28 -11.03 -4.01
CA SER A 48 17.31 -10.09 -3.57
C SER A 48 18.64 -10.30 -4.28
N ASN A 49 19.03 -11.56 -4.54
CA ASN A 49 20.24 -11.85 -5.31
C ASN A 49 20.10 -11.35 -6.76
N THR A 50 18.98 -11.68 -7.40
CA THR A 50 18.70 -11.26 -8.79
C THR A 50 18.72 -9.74 -8.92
N ILE A 51 18.07 -9.04 -8.00
CA ILE A 51 18.06 -7.57 -7.92
C ILE A 51 19.46 -7.01 -7.68
N GLY A 52 20.23 -7.65 -6.81
CA GLY A 52 21.62 -7.29 -6.53
C GLY A 52 22.49 -7.35 -7.78
N ASP A 53 22.29 -8.36 -8.63
CA ASP A 53 23.10 -8.57 -9.83
C ASP A 53 22.64 -7.72 -11.02
N GLU A 54 21.32 -7.53 -11.19
CA GLU A 54 20.74 -6.94 -12.40
C GLU A 54 20.47 -5.42 -12.29
N ILE A 55 20.23 -4.91 -11.07
CA ILE A 55 19.81 -3.52 -10.87
C ILE A 55 20.99 -2.70 -10.33
N SER A 56 21.54 -1.86 -11.20
CA SER A 56 22.55 -0.86 -10.85
C SER A 56 21.89 0.43 -10.40
N GLY A 57 22.39 1.03 -9.30
CA GLY A 57 22.08 2.42 -8.92
C GLY A 57 20.58 2.73 -8.87
N ALA A 58 19.90 2.28 -7.83
CA ALA A 58 18.55 2.76 -7.55
C ALA A 58 18.58 4.22 -7.06
N ASP A 59 17.51 4.97 -7.32
CA ASP A 59 17.30 6.36 -6.93
C ASP A 59 17.40 6.56 -5.39
N ALA A 60 16.99 7.72 -4.87
CA ALA A 60 17.19 8.16 -3.49
C ALA A 60 16.83 7.15 -2.38
N GLU A 61 15.91 6.19 -2.63
CA GLU A 61 15.46 5.20 -1.64
C GLU A 61 16.17 3.82 -1.75
N GLY A 62 16.97 3.58 -2.78
CA GLY A 62 17.64 2.31 -3.01
C GLY A 62 16.72 1.20 -3.56
N LYS A 63 17.23 -0.04 -3.63
CA LYS A 63 16.51 -1.21 -4.15
C LYS A 63 15.56 -1.75 -3.09
N VAL A 64 14.32 -1.25 -3.07
CA VAL A 64 13.32 -1.59 -2.05
C VAL A 64 12.13 -2.32 -2.66
N LEU A 65 11.78 -3.46 -2.06
CA LEU A 65 10.61 -4.26 -2.43
C LEU A 65 9.56 -4.20 -1.32
N VAL A 66 8.41 -3.57 -1.58
CA VAL A 66 7.30 -3.55 -0.63
C VAL A 66 6.63 -4.92 -0.55
N LEU A 67 6.39 -5.41 0.66
CA LEU A 67 5.61 -6.61 0.92
C LEU A 67 4.12 -6.30 0.69
N ALA A 68 3.68 -6.34 -0.57
CA ALA A 68 2.35 -5.90 -0.96
C ALA A 68 1.27 -6.94 -0.59
N ASN A 69 0.23 -6.50 0.12
CA ASN A 69 -0.92 -7.33 0.45
C ASN A 69 -1.82 -7.53 -0.78
N THR A 70 -2.16 -8.79 -1.08
CA THR A 70 -3.03 -9.12 -2.22
C THR A 70 -4.45 -8.56 -2.07
N GLY A 71 -4.91 -8.30 -0.84
CA GLY A 71 -6.20 -7.68 -0.56
C GLY A 71 -6.33 -6.24 -1.05
N PHE A 72 -5.21 -5.53 -1.29
CA PHE A 72 -5.22 -4.13 -1.72
C PHE A 72 -5.06 -3.93 -3.24
N GLY A 73 -5.13 -5.00 -4.04
CA GLY A 73 -5.18 -4.87 -5.50
C GLY A 73 -3.96 -4.18 -6.11
N GLY A 74 -2.76 -4.44 -5.59
CA GLY A 74 -1.49 -3.90 -6.12
C GLY A 74 -1.05 -2.56 -5.53
N ARG A 75 -1.76 -2.03 -4.53
CA ARG A 75 -1.28 -0.88 -3.75
C ARG A 75 0.03 -1.23 -3.02
N LEU A 76 0.93 -0.25 -2.91
CA LEU A 76 2.14 -0.30 -2.08
C LEU A 76 1.76 -0.25 -0.59
N ALA A 77 1.20 -1.32 -0.07
CA ALA A 77 0.78 -1.44 1.32
C ALA A 77 0.87 -2.89 1.83
N THR A 78 1.43 -3.07 3.03
CA THR A 78 1.52 -4.39 3.69
C THR A 78 0.31 -4.68 4.55
N THR A 79 -0.11 -3.70 5.35
CA THR A 79 -1.38 -3.70 6.09
C THR A 79 -2.07 -2.35 5.93
N GLY A 80 -3.22 -2.17 6.56
CA GLY A 80 -3.92 -0.87 6.60
C GLY A 80 -3.16 0.21 7.36
N THR A 81 -2.16 -0.14 8.17
CA THR A 81 -1.47 0.78 9.10
C THR A 81 0.04 0.64 9.12
N LEU A 82 0.60 -0.46 8.61
CA LEU A 82 2.03 -0.74 8.60
C LEU A 82 2.49 -1.05 7.18
N ASN A 83 3.69 -0.58 6.85
CA ASN A 83 4.42 -0.94 5.65
C ASN A 83 5.66 -1.73 6.04
N ALA A 84 5.91 -2.82 5.34
CA ALA A 84 7.12 -3.60 5.43
C ALA A 84 7.74 -3.74 4.04
N ALA A 85 9.06 -3.72 3.98
CA ALA A 85 9.79 -3.85 2.74
C ALA A 85 11.13 -4.57 2.94
N LEU A 86 11.63 -5.16 1.87
CA LEU A 86 12.99 -5.70 1.78
C LEU A 86 13.86 -4.70 1.02
N GLN A 87 14.93 -4.22 1.66
CA GLN A 87 15.94 -3.40 0.99
C GLN A 87 17.18 -4.24 0.66
N VAL A 88 17.72 -4.05 -0.55
CA VAL A 88 18.94 -4.70 -1.02
C VAL A 88 20.03 -3.65 -1.21
N LEU A 89 21.18 -3.87 -0.59
CA LEU A 89 22.35 -3.01 -0.70
C LEU A 89 23.60 -3.87 -0.96
N ASN A 90 24.23 -3.68 -2.11
CA ASN A 90 25.46 -4.38 -2.46
C ASN A 90 26.69 -3.76 -1.79
N PRO A 91 27.82 -4.48 -1.72
CA PRO A 91 29.08 -3.91 -1.23
C PRO A 91 29.44 -2.62 -1.96
N GLY A 92 29.67 -1.54 -1.19
CA GLY A 92 30.03 -0.22 -1.72
C GLY A 92 28.84 0.67 -2.10
N GLU A 93 27.61 0.14 -2.15
CA GLU A 93 26.42 0.97 -2.33
C GLU A 93 26.09 1.73 -1.04
N THR A 94 25.51 2.93 -1.18
CA THR A 94 25.08 3.77 -0.06
C THR A 94 23.67 4.28 -0.32
N ALA A 95 22.83 4.27 0.72
CA ALA A 95 21.51 4.89 0.68
C ALA A 95 21.61 6.36 1.14
N ALA A 96 20.92 7.27 0.44
CA ALA A 96 20.96 8.69 0.77
C ALA A 96 20.26 8.98 2.12
N PRO A 97 20.83 9.84 2.97
CA PRO A 97 20.20 10.21 4.23
C PRO A 97 18.92 11.01 3.99
N HIS A 98 17.87 10.71 4.73
CA HIS A 98 16.57 11.38 4.66
C HIS A 98 15.87 11.37 6.03
N ARG A 99 14.75 12.09 6.14
CA ARG A 99 13.93 12.15 7.36
C ARG A 99 12.46 12.06 7.01
N TYR A 100 11.71 11.32 7.81
CA TYR A 100 10.27 11.18 7.68
C TYR A 100 9.57 11.52 8.98
N SER A 101 8.33 11.98 8.88
CA SER A 101 7.39 12.02 10.01
C SER A 101 6.89 10.62 10.36
N MET A 102 6.90 9.70 9.39
CA MET A 102 6.57 8.29 9.58
C MET A 102 7.66 7.62 10.44
N ALA A 103 7.24 6.86 11.45
CA ALA A 103 8.16 6.05 12.22
C ALA A 103 8.62 4.83 11.38
N ALA A 104 9.91 4.53 11.45
CA ALA A 104 10.49 3.25 11.06
C ALA A 104 10.92 2.53 12.33
N ILE A 105 10.68 1.22 12.41
CA ILE A 105 10.89 0.38 13.60
C ILE A 105 11.87 -0.73 13.25
#